data_AF-A5KIU4-F1
#
_entry.id   AF-A5KIU4-F1
#
_cell.length_a   1.000
_cell.length_b   1.000
_cell.length_c   1.000
_cell.angle_alpha   90.00
_cell.angle_beta   90.00
_cell.angle_gamma   90.00
#
_symmetry.space_group_name_H-M   'P 1'
#
loop_
_entity.id
_entity.type
_entity.pdbx_description
1 polymer ?
#
loop_
_entity_poly.entity_id
_entity_poly.type
_entity_poly.pdbx_seq_one_letter_code
_entity_poly.pdbx_strand_id
1 'polypeptide(L)'
;MLKHFLLGAIRRVFRPGSKYEEMLCLVGGQGAGKSSFFRLLAIRDEWFSDDLKKLDDDRVFLKLQGHWIIEMSEMLATSSAKSIEEIRSFISRQKETYRTPYEAQPKDRLRQCVFGGSSNTLDFLPLDRAGNRRFLPIMIYPENAEVHILEDEDASRAYLLQVWAEAMTIYRSGHYSMKFSKSIQRQLVEVQKDFMPEDTEAGQIQGFLEHYTGSMVCSKQLFKEALGHTYDEPKRWQLHNINEIMNTVVTGWKPFSNPRMFAGYGRQRGWERDVSGNELPGNEDGFVELTEEECRQLELPKEWIA
;
A
#
# COMPACT_ATOMS: atom_id res chain seq x y z
N MET A 1 0.14 14.96 1.91
CA MET A 1 -0.74 14.24 0.96
C MET A 1 -1.93 15.10 0.53
N LEU A 2 -2.75 15.65 1.44
CA LEU A 2 -3.92 16.49 1.10
C LEU A 2 -3.61 17.65 0.11
N LYS A 3 -2.57 18.45 0.36
CA LYS A 3 -2.13 19.51 -0.57
C LYS A 3 -1.94 19.01 -2.00
N HIS A 4 -1.36 17.83 -2.18
CA HIS A 4 -1.14 17.24 -3.50
C HIS A 4 -2.46 16.89 -4.18
N PHE A 5 -3.39 16.32 -3.41
CA PHE A 5 -4.74 16.01 -3.88
C PHE A 5 -5.50 17.26 -4.35
N LEU A 6 -5.48 18.34 -3.55
CA LEU A 6 -6.12 19.61 -3.92
C LEU A 6 -5.54 20.19 -5.22
N LEU A 7 -4.21 20.20 -5.37
CA LEU A 7 -3.56 20.65 -6.61
C LEU A 7 -3.92 19.76 -7.81
N GLY A 8 -4.04 18.44 -7.60
CA GLY A 8 -4.51 17.50 -8.61
C GLY A 8 -5.95 17.77 -9.06
N ALA A 9 -6.84 18.03 -8.10
CA ALA A 9 -8.23 18.37 -8.34
C ALA A 9 -8.39 19.69 -9.12
N ILE A 10 -7.67 20.74 -8.73
CA ILE A 10 -7.61 22.01 -9.48
C ILE A 10 -7.10 21.74 -10.90
N ARG A 11 -5.99 21.00 -11.03
CA ARG A 11 -5.40 20.71 -12.34
C ARG A 11 -6.37 19.97 -13.26
N ARG A 12 -7.16 19.01 -12.75
CA ARG A 12 -8.14 18.26 -13.52
C ARG A 12 -9.26 19.14 -14.07
N VAL A 13 -9.70 20.15 -13.33
CA VAL A 13 -10.72 21.11 -13.79
C VAL A 13 -10.16 22.08 -14.83
N PHE A 14 -9.03 22.75 -14.52
CA PHE A 14 -8.45 23.78 -15.41
C PHE A 14 -7.67 23.21 -16.60
N ARG A 15 -7.25 21.94 -16.54
CA ARG A 15 -6.63 21.20 -17.64
C ARG A 15 -7.27 19.81 -17.73
N PRO A 16 -8.49 19.71 -18.31
CA PRO A 16 -9.19 18.45 -18.48
C PRO A 16 -8.31 17.41 -19.16
N GLY A 17 -8.33 16.18 -18.63
CA GLY A 17 -7.52 15.07 -19.14
C GLY A 17 -6.03 15.15 -18.84
N SER A 18 -5.60 16.09 -18.00
CA SER A 18 -4.24 16.06 -17.45
C SER A 18 -4.00 14.78 -16.64
N LYS A 19 -2.79 14.24 -16.71
CA LYS A 19 -2.43 13.02 -15.97
C LYS A 19 -2.39 13.30 -14.47
N TYR A 20 -3.22 12.57 -13.74
CA TYR A 20 -3.25 12.51 -12.28
C TYR A 20 -3.80 11.14 -11.89
N GLU A 21 -2.98 10.30 -11.25
CA GLU A 21 -3.25 8.87 -11.05
C GLU A 21 -3.28 8.48 -9.56
N GLU A 22 -3.52 9.45 -8.67
CA GLU A 22 -3.47 9.28 -7.22
C GLU A 22 -4.85 9.52 -6.58
N MET A 23 -5.19 8.75 -5.55
CA MET A 23 -6.45 8.78 -4.82
C MET A 23 -6.18 9.01 -3.34
N LEU A 24 -6.89 9.97 -2.75
CA LEU A 24 -6.79 10.26 -1.31
C LEU A 24 -7.62 9.24 -0.54
N CYS A 25 -7.02 8.48 0.38
CA CYS A 25 -7.74 7.45 1.14
C CYS A 25 -7.81 7.87 2.61
N LEU A 26 -9.01 8.14 3.12
CA LEU A 26 -9.23 8.45 4.53
C LEU A 26 -9.55 7.16 5.27
N VAL A 27 -8.78 6.87 6.32
CA VAL A 27 -8.92 5.64 7.12
C VAL A 27 -9.15 6.01 8.56
N GLY A 28 -10.16 5.43 9.20
CA GLY A 28 -10.44 5.67 10.61
C GLY A 28 -11.80 5.12 11.01
N GLY A 29 -12.17 5.27 12.28
CA GLY A 29 -13.41 4.73 12.83
C GLY A 29 -14.68 5.15 12.06
N GLN A 30 -15.74 4.36 12.21
CA GLN A 30 -17.06 4.73 11.71
C GLN A 30 -17.51 6.05 12.37
N GLY A 31 -18.20 6.91 11.60
CA GLY A 31 -18.66 8.19 12.11
C GLY A 31 -17.59 9.30 12.18
N ALA A 32 -16.36 9.05 11.75
CA ALA A 32 -15.27 10.04 11.71
C ALA A 32 -15.45 11.21 10.70
N GLY A 33 -16.63 11.35 10.09
CA GLY A 33 -16.90 12.41 9.10
C GLY A 33 -16.19 12.26 7.74
N LYS A 34 -15.66 11.07 7.40
CA LYS A 34 -14.86 10.84 6.16
C LYS A 34 -15.62 11.16 4.87
N SER A 35 -16.82 10.59 4.69
CA SER A 35 -17.66 10.84 3.51
C SER A 35 -18.17 12.29 3.49
N SER A 36 -18.54 12.81 4.66
CA SER A 36 -18.91 14.23 4.84
C SER A 36 -17.79 15.16 4.42
N PHE A 37 -16.54 14.84 4.74
CA PHE A 37 -15.38 15.60 4.30
C PHE A 37 -15.29 15.69 2.78
N PHE A 38 -15.43 14.58 2.05
CA PHE A 38 -15.41 14.63 0.59
C PHE A 38 -16.59 15.41 0.00
N ARG A 39 -17.79 15.27 0.59
CA ARG A 39 -18.98 16.06 0.19
C ARG A 39 -18.73 17.56 0.32
N LEU A 40 -18.28 18.01 1.50
CA LEU A 40 -18.01 19.44 1.73
C LEU A 40 -16.81 19.95 0.93
N LEU A 41 -15.80 19.09 0.71
CA LEU A 41 -14.62 19.44 -0.07
C LEU A 41 -14.96 19.72 -1.53
N ALA A 42 -16.04 19.14 -2.06
CA ALA A 42 -16.51 19.40 -3.42
C ALA A 42 -17.05 20.83 -3.61
N ILE A 43 -17.10 21.67 -2.57
CA ILE A 43 -17.65 23.04 -2.53
C ILE A 43 -19.18 23.04 -2.67
N ARG A 44 -19.69 22.35 -3.69
CA ARG A 44 -21.10 22.13 -3.96
C ARG A 44 -21.41 20.64 -3.94
N ASP A 45 -22.53 20.30 -3.33
CA ASP A 45 -22.91 18.90 -3.13
C ASP A 45 -23.20 18.20 -4.46
N GLU A 46 -23.64 18.93 -5.50
CA GLU A 46 -23.86 18.37 -6.83
C GLU A 46 -22.56 18.01 -7.57
N TRP A 47 -21.40 18.49 -7.08
CA TRP A 47 -20.09 18.12 -7.61
C TRP A 47 -19.49 16.92 -6.87
N PHE A 48 -20.19 16.37 -5.88
CA PHE A 48 -19.81 15.19 -5.14
C PHE A 48 -20.63 13.97 -5.59
N SER A 49 -20.00 12.79 -5.62
CA SER A 49 -20.71 11.53 -5.83
C SER A 49 -20.03 10.40 -5.07
N ASP A 50 -20.83 9.53 -4.44
CA ASP A 50 -20.42 8.28 -3.79
C ASP A 50 -21.08 7.04 -4.44
N ASP A 51 -21.82 7.23 -5.54
CA ASP A 51 -22.58 6.16 -6.21
C ASP A 51 -21.71 5.27 -7.13
N LEU A 52 -20.39 5.33 -6.96
CA LEU A 52 -19.43 4.53 -7.70
C LEU A 52 -19.22 3.16 -7.02
N LYS A 53 -20.24 2.30 -7.09
CA LYS A 53 -20.19 0.96 -6.45
C LYS A 53 -19.50 -0.11 -7.29
N LYS A 54 -19.53 0.04 -8.62
CA LYS A 54 -19.08 -0.96 -9.59
C LYS A 54 -18.39 -0.29 -10.77
N LEU A 55 -17.16 -0.68 -11.04
CA LEU A 55 -16.34 -0.13 -12.13
C LEU A 55 -16.57 -0.83 -13.48
N ASP A 56 -17.21 -1.99 -13.45
CA ASP A 56 -17.55 -2.82 -14.62
C ASP A 56 -18.89 -2.44 -15.28
N ASP A 57 -19.63 -1.48 -14.71
CA ASP A 57 -20.87 -0.99 -15.29
C ASP A 57 -20.58 -0.09 -16.51
N ASP A 58 -21.18 -0.40 -17.66
CA ASP A 58 -21.09 0.43 -18.87
C ASP A 58 -21.59 1.88 -18.63
N ARG A 59 -22.42 2.08 -17.61
CA ARG A 59 -22.95 3.39 -17.19
C ARG A 59 -22.05 4.11 -16.20
N VAL A 60 -20.94 3.52 -15.76
CA VAL A 60 -20.02 4.14 -14.79
C VAL A 60 -19.59 5.54 -15.22
N PHE A 61 -19.41 5.75 -16.52
CA PHE A 61 -18.98 7.04 -17.07
C PHE A 61 -20.07 8.11 -17.01
N LEU A 62 -21.35 7.72 -17.07
CA LEU A 62 -22.46 8.65 -16.86
C LEU A 62 -22.46 9.16 -15.42
N LYS A 63 -22.09 8.31 -14.46
CA LYS A 63 -21.96 8.70 -13.05
C LYS A 63 -20.80 9.65 -12.79
N LEU A 64 -19.77 9.68 -13.65
CA LEU A 64 -18.66 10.63 -13.49
C LEU A 64 -19.04 12.04 -13.97
N GLN A 65 -20.01 12.15 -14.88
CA GLN A 65 -20.33 13.41 -15.53
C GLN A 65 -20.96 14.40 -14.55
N GLY A 66 -20.39 15.61 -14.47
CA GLY A 66 -20.86 16.67 -13.58
C GLY A 66 -20.25 16.63 -12.17
N HIS A 67 -19.58 15.54 -11.79
CA HIS A 67 -18.95 15.39 -10.49
C HIS A 67 -17.45 15.71 -10.56
N TRP A 68 -16.97 16.46 -9.57
CA TRP A 68 -15.56 16.82 -9.40
C TRP A 68 -14.84 15.89 -8.43
N ILE A 69 -15.48 15.55 -7.31
CA ILE A 69 -14.94 14.64 -6.30
C ILE A 69 -15.83 13.40 -6.25
N ILE A 70 -15.22 12.24 -6.42
CA ILE A 70 -15.93 10.96 -6.42
C ILE A 70 -15.36 10.10 -5.30
N GLU A 71 -16.19 9.79 -4.32
CA GLU A 71 -15.85 8.87 -3.25
C GLU A 71 -16.05 7.41 -3.70
N MET A 72 -15.09 6.57 -3.35
CA MET A 72 -15.13 5.13 -3.46
C MET A 72 -15.16 4.54 -2.05
N SER A 73 -16.37 4.41 -1.50
CA SER A 73 -16.60 3.91 -0.14
C SER A 73 -16.33 2.41 -0.07
N GLU A 74 -15.51 1.98 0.89
CA GLU A 74 -15.28 0.57 1.25
C GLU A 74 -14.71 -0.35 0.14
N MET A 75 -14.46 0.19 -1.05
CA MET A 75 -14.07 -0.58 -2.24
C MET A 75 -12.66 -1.20 -2.19
N LEU A 76 -11.84 -0.92 -1.17
CA LEU A 76 -10.48 -1.47 -1.12
C LEU A 76 -10.35 -2.64 -0.13
N ALA A 77 -11.07 -2.59 1.00
CA ALA A 77 -10.95 -3.58 2.07
C ALA A 77 -11.47 -4.99 1.72
N THR A 78 -12.36 -5.10 0.73
CA THR A 78 -12.95 -6.40 0.30
C THR A 78 -12.58 -6.79 -1.13
N SER A 79 -11.65 -6.06 -1.74
CA SER A 79 -11.40 -6.14 -3.16
C SER A 79 -10.30 -7.14 -3.49
N SER A 80 -10.62 -8.15 -4.31
CA SER A 80 -9.63 -9.07 -4.88
C SER A 80 -8.51 -8.31 -5.63
N ALA A 81 -7.33 -8.91 -5.75
CA ALA A 81 -6.20 -8.35 -6.51
C ALA A 81 -6.59 -7.87 -7.92
N LYS A 82 -7.50 -8.60 -8.59
CA LYS A 82 -8.06 -8.23 -9.90
C LYS A 82 -8.81 -6.89 -9.86
N SER A 83 -9.69 -6.72 -8.87
CA SER A 83 -10.44 -5.45 -8.73
C SER A 83 -9.54 -4.26 -8.40
N ILE A 84 -8.40 -4.48 -7.73
CA ILE A 84 -7.46 -3.39 -7.43
C ILE A 84 -6.68 -2.97 -8.67
N GLU A 85 -6.31 -3.91 -9.55
CA GLU A 85 -5.77 -3.58 -10.86
C GLU A 85 -6.76 -2.77 -11.70
N GLU A 86 -8.04 -3.15 -11.69
CA GLU A 86 -9.12 -2.41 -12.35
C GLU A 86 -9.27 -0.98 -11.78
N ILE A 87 -9.22 -0.82 -10.45
CA ILE A 87 -9.22 0.49 -9.78
C ILE A 87 -8.00 1.31 -10.20
N ARG A 88 -6.79 0.75 -10.16
CA ARG A 88 -5.55 1.43 -10.57
C ARG A 88 -5.62 1.90 -12.02
N SER A 89 -6.09 1.03 -12.90
CA SER A 89 -6.33 1.33 -14.32
C SER A 89 -7.35 2.44 -14.47
N PHE A 90 -8.47 2.34 -13.74
CA PHE A 90 -9.55 3.32 -13.77
C PHE A 90 -9.07 4.69 -13.35
N ILE A 91 -8.43 4.85 -12.18
CA ILE A 91 -7.91 6.12 -11.65
C ILE A 91 -6.92 6.77 -12.63
N SER A 92 -6.09 5.95 -13.29
CA SER A 92 -5.03 6.44 -14.19
C SER A 92 -5.54 7.02 -15.52
N ARG A 93 -6.83 6.84 -15.87
CA ARG A 93 -7.38 7.31 -17.15
C ARG A 93 -7.37 8.84 -17.25
N GLN A 94 -7.13 9.31 -18.47
CA GLN A 94 -7.14 10.74 -18.82
C GLN A 94 -8.40 11.14 -19.58
N LYS A 95 -9.05 10.17 -20.24
CA LYS A 95 -10.29 10.38 -20.97
C LYS A 95 -11.16 9.14 -20.88
N GLU A 96 -12.46 9.34 -21.03
CA GLU A 96 -13.46 8.31 -21.15
C GLU A 96 -14.03 8.37 -22.56
N THR A 97 -14.12 7.22 -23.22
CA THR A 97 -14.80 7.10 -24.52
C THR A 97 -16.11 6.38 -24.27
N TYR A 98 -17.23 7.10 -24.31
CA TYR A 98 -18.55 6.51 -24.11
C TYR A 98 -19.64 7.24 -24.88
N ARG A 99 -20.76 6.55 -25.08
CA ARG A 99 -21.95 7.05 -25.78
C ARG A 99 -23.01 7.41 -24.74
N THR A 100 -23.44 8.67 -24.69
CA THR A 100 -24.63 9.01 -23.89
C THR A 100 -25.89 8.52 -24.59
N PRO A 101 -27.01 8.33 -23.87
CA PRO A 101 -28.30 8.12 -24.53
C PRO A 101 -28.51 9.17 -25.64
N TYR A 102 -29.04 8.72 -26.78
CA TYR A 102 -29.33 9.54 -27.97
C TYR A 102 -28.13 10.04 -28.77
N GLU A 103 -26.88 9.76 -28.37
CA GLU A 103 -25.73 9.99 -29.25
C GLU A 103 -25.57 8.85 -30.26
N ALA A 104 -25.31 9.18 -31.52
CA ALA A 104 -25.09 8.19 -32.57
C ALA A 104 -23.75 7.45 -32.41
N GLN A 105 -22.72 8.13 -31.92
CA GLN A 105 -21.35 7.59 -31.80
C GLN A 105 -20.76 7.91 -30.41
N PRO A 106 -19.92 7.02 -29.85
CA PRO A 106 -19.15 7.32 -28.66
C PRO A 106 -18.26 8.55 -28.87
N LYS A 107 -18.14 9.38 -27.82
CA LYS A 107 -17.25 10.54 -27.83
C LYS A 107 -16.23 10.44 -26.72
N ASP A 108 -15.05 10.99 -27.00
CA ASP A 108 -14.01 11.21 -26.01
C ASP A 108 -14.40 12.38 -25.11
N ARG A 109 -14.41 12.14 -23.80
CA ARG A 109 -14.61 13.16 -22.77
C ARG A 109 -13.38 13.17 -21.87
N LEU A 110 -12.78 14.34 -21.72
CA LEU A 110 -11.57 14.51 -20.92
C LEU A 110 -11.92 14.52 -19.45
N ARG A 111 -11.19 13.74 -18.65
CA ARG A 111 -11.50 13.58 -17.23
C ARG A 111 -11.18 14.83 -16.42
N GLN A 112 -12.17 15.29 -15.66
CA GLN A 112 -12.09 16.43 -14.74
C GLN A 112 -12.25 16.05 -13.26
N CYS A 113 -12.69 14.82 -12.96
CA CYS A 113 -12.87 14.36 -11.59
C CYS A 113 -11.55 13.85 -10.96
N VAL A 114 -11.54 13.82 -9.63
CA VAL A 114 -10.57 13.14 -8.78
C VAL A 114 -11.27 12.17 -7.83
N PHE A 115 -10.53 11.18 -7.34
CA PHE A 115 -11.08 10.11 -6.51
C PHE A 115 -10.64 10.26 -5.06
N GLY A 116 -11.58 10.08 -4.15
CA GLY A 116 -11.37 9.86 -2.73
C GLY A 116 -11.78 8.44 -2.36
N GLY A 117 -11.10 7.81 -1.42
CA GLY A 117 -11.50 6.55 -0.82
C GLY A 117 -11.75 6.75 0.66
N SER A 118 -12.71 6.02 1.21
CA SER A 118 -12.93 5.94 2.65
C SER A 118 -12.89 4.48 3.10
N SER A 119 -12.20 4.21 4.21
CA SER A 119 -12.14 2.89 4.83
C SER A 119 -12.32 2.98 6.33
N ASN A 120 -12.97 1.97 6.90
CA ASN A 120 -13.06 1.75 8.34
C ASN A 120 -11.98 0.77 8.84
N THR A 121 -11.35 0.02 7.93
CA THR A 121 -10.30 -0.95 8.27
C THR A 121 -8.92 -0.42 7.86
N LEU A 122 -7.90 -0.77 8.65
CA LEU A 122 -6.52 -0.37 8.43
C LEU A 122 -5.92 -1.12 7.23
N ASP A 123 -6.22 -2.40 7.11
CA ASP A 123 -5.71 -3.36 6.11
C ASP A 123 -6.36 -3.23 4.73
N PHE A 124 -6.62 -2.01 4.27
CA PHE A 124 -7.34 -1.79 3.02
C PHE A 124 -6.46 -1.89 1.77
N LEU A 125 -5.14 -1.77 1.89
CA LEU A 125 -4.23 -1.88 0.75
C LEU A 125 -3.89 -3.35 0.46
N PRO A 126 -3.76 -3.76 -0.81
CA PRO A 126 -3.34 -5.11 -1.13
C PRO A 126 -1.89 -5.37 -0.69
N LEU A 127 -1.60 -6.65 -0.48
CA LEU A 127 -0.24 -7.17 -0.30
C LEU A 127 0.66 -6.94 -1.52
N ASP A 128 0.08 -6.77 -2.73
CA ASP A 128 0.84 -6.39 -3.93
C ASP A 128 1.47 -5.01 -3.76
N ARG A 129 2.77 -5.00 -3.42
CA ARG A 129 3.60 -3.82 -3.18
C ARG A 129 3.73 -2.95 -4.43
N ALA A 130 3.64 -3.55 -5.61
CA ALA A 130 3.86 -2.85 -6.86
C ALA A 130 2.64 -1.99 -7.22
N GLY A 131 2.73 -0.67 -7.02
CA GLY A 131 1.71 0.27 -7.49
C GLY A 131 0.77 0.83 -6.43
N ASN A 132 1.02 0.51 -5.14
CA ASN A 132 0.35 1.17 -4.00
C ASN A 132 0.58 2.68 -3.97
N ARG A 133 1.60 3.20 -4.67
CA ARG A 133 1.86 4.66 -4.84
C ARG A 133 0.66 5.50 -5.30
N ARG A 134 -0.38 4.88 -5.85
CA ARG A 134 -1.63 5.55 -6.28
C ARG A 134 -2.60 5.81 -5.13
N PHE A 135 -2.41 5.19 -3.98
CA PHE A 135 -3.23 5.39 -2.80
C PHE A 135 -2.47 6.29 -1.82
N LEU A 136 -3.09 7.39 -1.40
CA LEU A 136 -2.54 8.33 -0.43
C LEU A 136 -3.29 8.16 0.89
N PRO A 137 -2.94 7.17 1.72
CA PRO A 137 -3.63 6.93 2.98
C PRO A 137 -3.39 8.06 3.98
N ILE A 138 -4.44 8.47 4.68
CA ILE A 138 -4.40 9.41 5.80
C ILE A 138 -5.22 8.80 6.93
N MET A 139 -4.57 8.53 8.06
CA MET A 139 -5.26 8.18 9.30
C MET A 139 -6.05 9.38 9.84
N ILE A 140 -7.30 9.12 10.18
CA ILE A 140 -8.21 10.05 10.85
C ILE A 140 -8.44 9.53 12.25
N TYR A 141 -8.20 10.41 13.22
CA TYR A 141 -8.35 10.15 14.66
C TYR A 141 -9.45 11.05 15.21
N PRO A 142 -10.71 10.59 15.26
CA PRO A 142 -11.84 11.38 15.76
C PRO A 142 -11.63 11.94 17.16
N GLU A 143 -10.92 11.19 18.01
CA GLU A 143 -10.57 11.58 19.38
C GLU A 143 -9.67 12.81 19.46
N ASN A 144 -8.93 13.10 18.40
CA ASN A 144 -8.05 14.28 18.30
C ASN A 144 -8.73 15.45 17.58
N ALA A 145 -9.97 15.28 17.12
CA ALA A 145 -10.70 16.35 16.43
C ALA A 145 -11.25 17.35 17.45
N GLU A 146 -10.84 18.62 17.33
CA GLU A 146 -11.38 19.70 18.17
C GLU A 146 -12.87 19.96 17.88
N VAL A 147 -13.27 19.81 16.62
CA VAL A 147 -14.63 20.03 16.13
C VAL A 147 -14.98 18.94 15.13
N HIS A 148 -16.20 18.41 15.21
CA HIS A 148 -16.68 17.47 14.21
C HIS A 148 -17.17 18.22 12.97
N ILE A 149 -16.88 17.72 11.77
CA ILE A 149 -17.18 18.41 10.49
C ILE A 149 -18.68 18.68 10.24
N LEU A 150 -19.56 17.97 10.95
CA LEU A 150 -21.01 18.14 10.88
C LEU A 150 -21.60 18.93 12.07
N GLU A 151 -20.77 19.36 13.03
CA GLU A 151 -21.23 20.15 14.17
C GLU A 151 -21.69 21.54 13.74
N ASP A 152 -20.90 22.19 12.88
CA ASP A 152 -21.25 23.42 12.17
C ASP A 152 -20.82 23.29 10.70
N GLU A 153 -21.78 22.94 9.84
CA GLU A 153 -21.52 22.73 8.42
C GLU A 153 -21.15 24.03 7.69
N ASP A 154 -21.74 25.17 8.08
CA ASP A 154 -21.47 26.47 7.45
C ASP A 154 -20.05 26.93 7.76
N ALA A 155 -19.62 26.81 9.01
CA ALA A 155 -18.25 27.09 9.41
C ALA A 155 -17.25 26.14 8.71
N SER A 156 -17.59 24.84 8.63
CA SER A 156 -16.76 23.84 7.95
C SER A 156 -16.62 24.15 6.45
N ARG A 157 -17.69 24.56 5.78
CA ARG A 157 -17.67 24.99 4.38
C ARG A 157 -16.83 26.24 4.19
N ALA A 158 -16.96 27.23 5.07
CA ALA A 158 -16.15 28.45 5.02
C ALA A 158 -14.65 28.14 5.18
N TYR A 159 -14.30 27.22 6.09
CA TYR A 159 -12.92 26.76 6.28
C TYR A 159 -12.38 26.04 5.04
N LEU A 160 -13.13 25.09 4.48
CA LEU A 160 -12.72 24.38 3.26
C LEU A 160 -12.61 25.29 2.04
N LEU A 161 -13.46 26.31 1.94
CA LEU A 161 -13.33 27.36 0.92
C LEU A 161 -12.02 28.13 1.07
N GLN A 162 -11.62 28.46 2.29
CA GLN A 162 -10.32 29.10 2.55
C GLN A 162 -9.15 28.17 2.17
N VAL A 163 -9.22 26.88 2.52
CA VAL A 163 -8.23 25.87 2.10
C VAL A 163 -8.11 25.81 0.56
N TRP A 164 -9.24 25.87 -0.16
CA TRP A 164 -9.24 25.96 -1.62
C TRP A 164 -8.61 27.26 -2.14
N ALA A 165 -8.85 28.39 -1.49
CA ALA A 165 -8.26 29.68 -1.86
C ALA A 165 -6.72 29.64 -1.75
N GLU A 166 -6.19 29.04 -0.69
CA GLU A 166 -4.75 28.83 -0.51
C GLU A 166 -4.18 27.86 -1.56
N ALA A 167 -4.85 26.73 -1.80
CA ALA A 167 -4.44 25.78 -2.83
C ALA A 167 -4.43 26.42 -4.23
N MET A 168 -5.42 27.26 -4.53
CA MET A 168 -5.50 27.99 -5.80
C MET A 168 -4.39 29.04 -5.93
N THR A 169 -3.99 29.68 -4.84
CA THR A 169 -2.85 30.61 -4.82
C THR A 169 -1.55 29.88 -5.18
N ILE A 170 -1.32 28.70 -4.59
CA ILE A 170 -0.15 27.87 -4.91
C ILE A 170 -0.20 27.41 -6.37
N TYR A 171 -1.37 26.97 -6.86
CA TYR A 171 -1.54 26.56 -8.25
C TYR A 171 -1.23 27.70 -9.23
N ARG A 172 -1.78 28.90 -8.98
CA ARG A 172 -1.54 30.10 -9.81
C ARG A 172 -0.10 30.56 -9.80
N SER A 173 0.61 30.36 -8.69
CA SER A 173 2.04 30.69 -8.62
C SER A 173 2.88 29.92 -9.63
N GLY A 174 2.44 28.73 -10.08
CA GLY A 174 3.21 27.82 -10.93
C GLY A 174 4.34 27.09 -10.20
N HIS A 175 4.65 27.44 -8.96
CA HIS A 175 5.73 26.87 -8.16
C HIS A 175 5.25 25.63 -7.39
N TYR A 176 4.85 24.59 -8.12
CA TYR A 176 4.42 23.33 -7.54
C TYR A 176 4.82 22.14 -8.41
N SER A 177 4.89 20.95 -7.81
CA SER A 177 5.16 19.71 -8.51
C SER A 177 4.00 18.74 -8.33
N MET A 178 3.55 18.16 -9.45
CA MET A 178 2.62 17.03 -9.47
C MET A 178 3.34 15.68 -9.36
N LYS A 179 4.61 15.69 -8.93
CA LYS A 179 5.35 14.51 -8.51
C LYS A 179 5.86 14.73 -7.10
N PHE A 180 5.70 13.74 -6.24
CA PHE A 180 6.36 13.74 -4.95
C PHE A 180 7.89 13.75 -5.10
N SER A 181 8.58 14.42 -4.17
CA SER A 181 10.02 14.31 -4.04
C SER A 181 10.41 12.88 -3.67
N LYS A 182 11.66 12.48 -3.94
CA LYS A 182 12.16 11.15 -3.55
C LYS A 182 12.04 10.89 -2.05
N SER A 183 12.17 11.94 -1.22
CA SER A 183 11.99 11.84 0.24
C SER A 183 10.55 11.51 0.62
N ILE A 184 9.57 12.25 0.08
CA ILE A 184 8.14 12.01 0.36
C ILE A 184 7.71 10.65 -0.20
N GLN A 185 8.24 10.22 -1.35
CA GLN A 185 7.96 8.90 -1.89
C GLN A 185 8.41 7.78 -0.96
N ARG A 186 9.58 7.90 -0.32
CA ARG A 186 10.03 6.93 0.69
C ARG A 186 9.12 6.91 1.91
N GLN A 187 8.76 8.09 2.43
CA GLN A 187 7.82 8.20 3.55
C GLN A 187 6.45 7.61 3.21
N LEU A 188 5.96 7.86 1.99
CA LEU A 188 4.70 7.30 1.52
C LEU A 188 4.73 5.77 1.50
N VAL A 189 5.83 5.16 1.06
CA VAL A 189 5.99 3.70 1.08
C VAL A 189 5.95 3.15 2.50
N GLU A 190 6.62 3.81 3.46
CA GLU A 190 6.57 3.38 4.87
C GLU A 190 5.15 3.50 5.44
N VAL A 191 4.50 4.65 5.27
CA VAL A 191 3.13 4.86 5.72
C VAL A 191 2.18 3.84 5.10
N GLN A 192 2.34 3.50 3.81
CA GLN A 192 1.49 2.51 3.14
C GLN A 192 1.62 1.11 3.73
N LYS A 193 2.77 0.72 4.28
CA LYS A 193 2.94 -0.60 4.91
C LYS A 193 2.02 -0.76 6.12
N ASP A 194 1.79 0.31 6.87
CA ASP A 194 0.90 0.31 8.03
C ASP A 194 -0.58 0.05 7.66
N PHE A 195 -0.93 0.16 6.37
CA PHE A 195 -2.27 -0.09 5.83
C PHE A 195 -2.38 -1.36 4.99
N MET A 196 -1.32 -2.16 4.95
CA MET A 196 -1.36 -3.48 4.34
C MET A 196 -1.74 -4.51 5.41
N PRO A 197 -2.51 -5.55 5.07
CA PRO A 197 -2.71 -6.67 5.99
C PRO A 197 -1.36 -7.30 6.35
N GLU A 198 -1.30 -7.92 7.51
CA GLU A 198 -0.15 -8.76 7.86
C GLU A 198 0.00 -9.88 6.84
N ASP A 199 1.20 -10.00 6.28
CA ASP A 199 1.53 -11.06 5.33
C ASP A 199 1.85 -12.33 6.12
N THR A 200 0.80 -13.12 6.37
CA THR A 200 0.90 -14.39 7.12
C THR A 200 1.88 -15.36 6.46
N GLU A 201 1.91 -15.41 5.12
CA GLU A 201 2.86 -16.23 4.37
C GLU A 201 4.31 -15.73 4.60
N ALA A 202 4.53 -14.42 4.61
CA ALA A 202 5.85 -13.87 4.92
C ALA A 202 6.29 -14.20 6.35
N GLY A 203 5.40 -14.10 7.33
CA GLY A 203 5.68 -14.47 8.72
C GLY A 203 6.03 -15.95 8.87
N GLN A 204 5.28 -16.84 8.21
CA GLN A 204 5.57 -18.28 8.17
C GLN A 204 6.92 -18.59 7.52
N ILE A 205 7.23 -17.94 6.39
CA ILE A 205 8.52 -18.09 5.70
C ILE A 205 9.66 -17.59 6.58
N GLN A 206 9.54 -16.42 7.21
CA GLN A 206 10.57 -15.90 8.12
C GLN A 206 10.81 -16.83 9.31
N GLY A 207 9.74 -17.27 9.99
CA GLY A 207 9.85 -18.19 11.12
C GLY A 207 10.49 -19.52 10.72
N PHE A 208 10.18 -20.05 9.53
CA PHE A 208 10.86 -21.22 8.99
C PHE A 208 12.36 -20.93 8.75
N LEU A 209 12.69 -19.82 8.10
CA LEU A 209 14.08 -19.48 7.75
C LEU A 209 14.96 -19.18 8.97
N GLU A 210 14.40 -18.72 10.08
CA GLU A 210 15.12 -18.52 11.35
C GLU A 210 15.57 -19.86 11.95
N HIS A 211 14.71 -20.87 11.91
CA HIS A 211 14.99 -22.21 12.44
C HIS A 211 15.66 -23.13 11.41
N TYR A 212 15.76 -22.68 10.16
CA TYR A 212 16.36 -23.45 9.08
C TYR A 212 17.88 -23.50 9.22
N THR A 213 18.45 -24.71 9.22
CA THR A 213 19.90 -24.95 9.36
C THR A 213 20.64 -25.01 8.03
N GLY A 214 19.94 -25.11 6.91
CA GLY A 214 20.55 -25.17 5.59
C GLY A 214 21.00 -23.79 5.08
N SER A 215 21.99 -23.80 4.17
CA SER A 215 22.53 -22.58 3.55
C SER A 215 21.77 -22.14 2.29
N MET A 216 20.84 -22.95 1.78
CA MET A 216 20.12 -22.70 0.53
C MET A 216 18.66 -23.13 0.64
N VAL A 217 17.75 -22.35 0.07
CA VAL A 217 16.31 -22.66 -0.03
C VAL A 217 15.78 -22.38 -1.43
N CYS A 218 14.72 -23.07 -1.84
CA CYS A 218 14.01 -22.79 -3.10
C CYS A 218 12.51 -22.53 -2.89
N SER A 219 11.87 -21.88 -3.86
CA SER A 219 10.45 -21.49 -3.73
C SER A 219 9.52 -22.69 -3.53
N LYS A 220 9.84 -23.85 -4.13
CA LYS A 220 9.06 -25.10 -3.91
C LYS A 220 9.21 -25.63 -2.49
N GLN A 221 10.40 -25.56 -1.93
CA GLN A 221 10.67 -25.99 -0.56
C GLN A 221 9.91 -25.10 0.43
N LEU A 222 10.00 -23.76 0.27
CA LEU A 222 9.26 -22.81 1.09
C LEU A 222 7.75 -23.04 1.01
N PHE A 223 7.23 -23.33 -0.19
CA PHE A 223 5.81 -23.66 -0.34
C PHE A 223 5.39 -24.91 0.46
N LYS A 224 6.16 -26.00 0.37
CA LYS A 224 5.78 -27.26 1.01
C LYS A 224 6.09 -27.30 2.51
N GLU A 225 7.25 -26.79 2.90
CA GLU A 225 7.77 -26.89 4.26
C GLU A 225 7.42 -25.67 5.12
N ALA A 226 7.53 -24.44 4.59
CA ALA A 226 7.26 -23.23 5.37
C ALA A 226 5.77 -22.89 5.41
N LEU A 227 5.06 -23.00 4.27
CA LEU A 227 3.63 -22.69 4.18
C LEU A 227 2.71 -23.91 4.46
N GLY A 228 3.28 -25.07 4.79
CA GLY A 228 2.52 -26.26 5.19
C GLY A 228 1.78 -27.00 4.06
N HIS A 229 2.06 -26.70 2.79
CA HIS A 229 1.46 -27.37 1.63
C HIS A 229 2.23 -28.64 1.22
N THR A 230 2.41 -29.57 2.16
CA THR A 230 3.26 -30.77 1.99
C THR A 230 2.89 -31.65 0.80
N TYR A 231 1.60 -31.76 0.47
CA TYR A 231 1.10 -32.66 -0.58
C TYR A 231 0.66 -31.94 -1.86
N ASP A 232 0.63 -30.61 -1.88
CA ASP A 232 0.17 -29.84 -3.02
C ASP A 232 1.33 -29.48 -3.97
N GLU A 233 1.01 -29.33 -5.26
CA GLU A 233 1.93 -28.69 -6.20
C GLU A 233 1.60 -27.19 -6.32
N PRO A 234 2.61 -26.31 -6.20
CA PRO A 234 2.38 -24.87 -6.20
C PRO A 234 1.94 -24.37 -7.57
N LYS A 235 0.90 -23.52 -7.58
CA LYS A 235 0.52 -22.75 -8.75
C LYS A 235 1.56 -21.67 -9.04
N ARG A 236 1.66 -21.23 -10.30
CA ARG A 236 2.64 -20.21 -10.73
C ARG A 236 2.56 -18.92 -9.90
N TRP A 237 1.37 -18.47 -9.53
CA TRP A 237 1.18 -17.26 -8.74
C TRP A 237 1.66 -17.41 -7.28
N GLN A 238 1.54 -18.61 -6.69
CA GLN A 238 2.05 -18.89 -5.34
C GLN A 238 3.58 -18.83 -5.33
N LEU A 239 4.23 -19.41 -6.34
CA LEU A 239 5.69 -19.29 -6.50
C LEU A 239 6.13 -17.84 -6.71
N HIS A 240 5.34 -17.04 -7.43
CA HIS A 240 5.62 -15.62 -7.60
C HIS A 240 5.51 -14.86 -6.27
N ASN A 241 4.48 -15.14 -5.46
CA ASN A 241 4.32 -14.52 -4.14
C ASN A 241 5.52 -14.82 -3.21
N ILE A 242 5.93 -16.09 -3.13
CA ILE A 242 7.12 -16.50 -2.36
C ILE A 242 8.37 -15.78 -2.85
N ASN A 243 8.53 -15.61 -4.16
CA ASN A 243 9.68 -14.88 -4.71
C ASN A 243 9.66 -13.40 -4.30
N GLU A 244 8.50 -12.74 -4.32
CA GLU A 244 8.36 -11.35 -3.88
C GLU A 244 8.67 -11.21 -2.38
N ILE A 245 8.13 -12.10 -1.54
CA ILE A 245 8.41 -12.14 -0.09
C ILE A 245 9.92 -12.27 0.16
N MET A 246 10.56 -13.26 -0.45
CA MET A 246 11.99 -13.52 -0.26
C MET A 246 12.89 -12.36 -0.70
N ASN A 247 12.52 -11.65 -1.76
CA ASN A 247 13.34 -10.57 -2.30
C ASN A 247 13.06 -9.20 -1.66
N THR A 248 11.93 -9.02 -0.97
CA THR A 248 11.50 -7.71 -0.47
C THR A 248 11.28 -7.65 1.05
N VAL A 249 10.95 -8.77 1.69
CA VAL A 249 10.67 -8.87 3.13
C VAL A 249 11.85 -9.48 3.86
N VAL A 250 12.35 -10.61 3.34
CA VAL A 250 13.38 -11.41 3.99
C VAL A 250 14.74 -10.73 3.83
N THR A 251 15.46 -10.60 4.93
CA THR A 251 16.84 -10.07 4.95
C THR A 251 17.83 -11.22 5.21
N GLY A 252 19.08 -11.05 4.79
CA GLY A 252 20.11 -12.08 4.98
C GLY A 252 20.02 -13.28 4.02
N TRP A 253 19.29 -13.16 2.92
CA TRP A 253 19.21 -14.17 1.86
C TRP A 253 19.37 -13.52 0.49
N LYS A 254 20.24 -14.08 -0.36
CA LYS A 254 20.52 -13.57 -1.71
C LYS A 254 20.04 -14.55 -2.78
N PRO A 255 19.34 -14.07 -3.84
CA PRO A 255 18.92 -14.92 -4.94
C PRO A 255 20.13 -15.33 -5.79
N PHE A 256 20.25 -16.61 -6.12
CA PHE A 256 21.29 -17.08 -7.04
C PHE A 256 20.80 -17.05 -8.50
N SER A 257 21.71 -16.74 -9.43
CA SER A 257 21.38 -16.55 -10.85
C SER A 257 21.10 -17.85 -11.61
N ASN A 258 21.78 -18.94 -11.23
CA ASN A 258 21.76 -20.22 -11.93
C ASN A 258 21.01 -21.28 -11.13
N PRO A 259 20.00 -21.97 -11.71
CA PRO A 259 19.26 -23.02 -11.02
C PRO A 259 20.17 -24.13 -10.45
N ARG A 260 20.03 -24.40 -9.15
CA ARG A 260 20.79 -25.42 -8.39
C ARG A 260 19.91 -26.65 -8.12
N MET A 261 20.53 -27.76 -7.75
CA MET A 261 19.82 -29.00 -7.41
C MET A 261 19.40 -28.97 -5.94
N PHE A 262 18.13 -29.26 -5.67
CA PHE A 262 17.58 -29.41 -4.31
C PHE A 262 17.08 -30.84 -4.13
N ALA A 263 17.45 -31.48 -3.01
CA ALA A 263 16.98 -32.81 -2.67
C ALA A 263 15.45 -32.83 -2.59
N GLY A 264 14.79 -33.72 -3.33
CA GLY A 264 13.32 -33.81 -3.38
C GLY A 264 12.61 -32.78 -4.27
N TYR A 265 13.26 -31.68 -4.67
CA TYR A 265 12.65 -30.59 -5.45
C TYR A 265 13.23 -30.38 -6.85
N GLY A 266 14.32 -31.09 -7.17
CA GLY A 266 14.98 -31.05 -8.47
C GLY A 266 15.71 -29.73 -8.70
N ARG A 267 15.89 -29.37 -9.98
CA ARG A 267 16.64 -28.17 -10.36
C ARG A 267 15.76 -26.91 -10.25
N GLN A 268 16.02 -26.06 -9.28
CA GLN A 268 15.23 -24.87 -8.96
C GLN A 268 16.08 -23.60 -8.85
N ARG A 269 15.45 -22.45 -9.08
CA ARG A 269 15.96 -21.15 -8.61
C ARG A 269 15.63 -20.99 -7.12
N GLY A 270 16.38 -20.15 -6.42
CA GLY A 270 16.25 -20.02 -4.98
C GLY A 270 17.22 -18.99 -4.41
N TRP A 271 17.42 -19.07 -3.10
CA TRP A 271 18.23 -18.13 -2.33
C TRP A 271 19.27 -18.88 -1.51
N GLU A 272 20.41 -18.23 -1.29
CA GLU A 272 21.45 -18.66 -0.37
C GLU A 272 21.54 -17.67 0.80
N ARG A 273 21.80 -18.18 2.00
CA ARG A 273 21.94 -17.35 3.20
C ARG A 273 23.21 -16.52 3.05
N ASP A 274 23.12 -15.23 3.37
CA ASP A 274 24.29 -14.36 3.40
C ASP A 274 25.25 -14.85 4.47
N VAL A 275 26.48 -15.19 4.06
CA VAL A 275 27.56 -15.57 4.96
C VAL A 275 28.15 -14.28 5.55
N SER A 276 27.34 -13.56 6.33
CA SER A 276 27.80 -12.38 7.07
C SER A 276 27.44 -12.51 8.54
N GLY A 277 28.34 -13.16 9.29
CA GLY A 277 28.63 -12.80 10.67
C GLY A 277 27.92 -13.53 11.80
N ASN A 278 27.19 -14.64 11.56
CA ASN A 278 26.73 -15.54 12.62
C ASN A 278 26.89 -17.00 12.18
N GLU A 279 28.11 -17.37 11.78
CA GLU A 279 28.51 -18.75 11.98
C GLU A 279 28.55 -18.95 13.50
N LEU A 280 27.55 -19.65 14.03
CA LEU A 280 27.76 -20.42 15.26
C LEU A 280 29.02 -21.25 14.99
N PRO A 281 30.11 -21.06 15.77
CA PRO A 281 31.34 -21.76 15.50
C PRO A 281 31.01 -23.25 15.45
N GLY A 282 31.51 -23.89 14.39
CA GLY A 282 31.36 -25.31 14.18
C GLY A 282 31.61 -26.02 15.50
N ASN A 283 30.65 -26.87 15.86
CA ASN A 283 30.65 -27.65 17.08
C ASN A 283 31.79 -28.68 17.01
N GLU A 284 33.03 -28.22 17.23
CA GLU A 284 34.19 -29.03 17.55
C GLU A 284 34.77 -28.44 18.85
N ASP A 285 34.43 -29.14 19.94
CA ASP A 285 34.86 -28.96 21.33
C ASP A 285 34.41 -27.68 22.06
N GLY A 286 33.19 -27.79 22.62
CA GLY A 286 32.51 -26.76 23.39
C GLY A 286 33.12 -26.48 24.78
N PHE A 287 34.03 -25.51 24.84
CA PHE A 287 34.23 -24.63 25.98
C PHE A 287 34.49 -23.20 25.49
N VAL A 288 33.77 -22.23 26.06
CA VAL A 288 33.97 -20.80 25.80
C VAL A 288 34.57 -20.19 27.07
N GLU A 289 35.72 -19.52 26.96
CA GLU A 289 36.29 -18.77 28.07
C GLU A 289 35.37 -17.59 28.41
N LEU A 290 34.90 -17.54 29.65
CA LEU A 290 34.08 -16.45 30.17
C LEU A 290 34.94 -15.19 30.36
N THR A 291 34.39 -14.04 30.00
CA THR A 291 35.03 -12.76 30.31
C THR A 291 35.01 -12.47 31.81
N GLU A 292 35.95 -11.67 32.33
CA GLU A 292 36.02 -11.32 33.75
C GLU A 292 34.72 -10.67 34.28
N GLU A 293 33.99 -9.99 33.39
CA GLU A 293 32.72 -9.33 33.69
C GLU A 293 31.56 -10.34 33.83
N GLU A 294 31.55 -11.40 33.02
CA GLU A 294 30.57 -12.50 33.11
C GLU A 294 30.84 -13.38 34.34
N CYS A 295 32.12 -13.64 34.67
CA CYS A 295 32.51 -14.35 35.89
C CYS A 295 32.07 -13.62 37.17
N ARG A 296 32.08 -12.28 37.16
CA ARG A 296 31.59 -11.46 38.28
C ARG A 296 30.08 -11.50 38.43
N GLN A 297 29.32 -11.55 37.33
CA GLN A 297 27.85 -11.64 37.38
C GLN A 297 27.36 -13.01 37.87
N LEU A 298 28.15 -14.06 37.67
CA LEU A 298 27.82 -15.43 38.07
C LEU A 298 28.29 -15.81 39.48
N GLU A 299 28.90 -14.88 40.23
CA GLU A 299 29.42 -15.07 41.60
C GLU A 299 30.35 -16.31 41.75
N LEU A 300 31.11 -16.64 40.71
CA LEU A 300 31.98 -17.82 40.74
C LEU A 300 33.17 -17.62 41.72
N PRO A 301 33.62 -18.67 42.42
CA PRO A 301 34.72 -18.58 43.37
C PRO A 301 36.02 -18.09 42.71
N LYS A 302 36.73 -17.16 43.36
CA LYS A 302 37.98 -16.58 42.84
C LYS A 302 39.07 -17.61 42.53
N GLU A 303 38.99 -18.80 43.12
CA GLU A 303 39.94 -19.90 42.94
C GLU A 303 39.83 -20.56 41.55
N TRP A 304 38.78 -20.27 40.77
CA TRP A 304 38.54 -20.84 39.44
C TRP A 304 38.90 -19.89 38.30
N ILE A 305 39.48 -18.72 38.61
CA ILE A 305 39.85 -17.66 37.65
C ILE A 305 41.38 -17.62 37.44
N ALA A 306 42.11 -18.69 37.79
CA ALA A 306 43.57 -18.76 37.73
C ALA A 306 44.08 -19.40 36.43
#